data_AF-A0A383BD39-F1
#
_entry.id   AF-A0A383BD39-F1
#
_cell.length_a   1.000
_cell.length_b   1.000
_cell.length_c   1.000
_cell.angle_alpha   90.00
_cell.angle_beta   90.00
_cell.angle_gamma   90.00
#
_symmetry.space_group_name_H-M   'P 1'
#
loop_
_entity.id
_entity.type
_entity.pdbx_description
1 polymer ?
#
loop_
_entity_poly.entity_id
_entity_poly.type
_entity_poly.pdbx_seq_one_letter_code
_entity_poly.pdbx_strand_id
1 'polypeptide(L)'
;GLVKYKKVPKNRILARVNFNYYMFRDRDGVAYFGNKGTMRMVANPDVVIKGDPCWGFTHEAGHVLQMRPQITWGGLTEVSCNIFSMYTRGKMGNESRLKAQKNYDKARKNIIESKPKKSYLQDSDVFNRLVPFWQLHLYFSRNGKPDFYADVMEKMRNRPDAGRGDDSIRNQFQFIEICCDVGQLDLTDFFDKWGFFYVGEFEVKDYRTYRYKITQKMVDDCKSSIAKNGYEKSAADLTLIED
;
A
#
# COMPACT_ATOMS: atom_id res chain seq x y z
N GLY A 1 -8.18 11.74 0.44
CA GLY A 1 -7.79 12.15 1.81
C GLY A 1 -7.73 13.66 1.94
N LEU A 2 -6.62 14.26 1.53
CA LEU A 2 -6.35 15.69 1.78
C LEU A 2 -7.43 16.64 1.25
N VAL A 3 -8.02 16.37 0.08
CA VAL A 3 -9.15 17.14 -0.45
C VAL A 3 -10.38 17.01 0.45
N LYS A 4 -10.83 15.78 0.74
CA LYS A 4 -11.97 15.47 1.61
C LYS A 4 -11.87 16.16 2.97
N TYR A 5 -10.70 16.14 3.58
CA TYR A 5 -10.45 16.71 4.92
C TYR A 5 -9.94 18.15 4.91
N LYS A 6 -9.93 18.84 3.75
CA LYS A 6 -9.46 20.23 3.60
C LYS A 6 -8.03 20.46 4.13
N LYS A 7 -7.14 19.49 3.90
CA LYS A 7 -5.74 19.46 4.34
C LYS A 7 -4.74 19.48 3.18
N VAL A 8 -5.15 19.92 1.98
CA VAL A 8 -4.23 20.05 0.84
C VAL A 8 -3.17 21.12 1.18
N PRO A 9 -1.86 20.78 1.17
CA PRO A 9 -0.83 21.76 1.45
C PRO A 9 -0.75 22.81 0.34
N LYS A 10 -0.28 24.02 0.67
CA LYS A 10 -0.01 25.07 -0.34
C LYS A 10 1.17 24.71 -1.25
N ASN A 11 2.08 23.88 -0.76
CA ASN A 11 3.28 23.46 -1.49
C ASN A 11 2.90 22.53 -2.65
N ARG A 12 3.74 22.51 -3.70
CA ARG A 12 3.58 21.66 -4.88
C ARG A 12 4.68 20.60 -4.93
N ILE A 13 4.41 19.48 -5.59
CA ILE A 13 5.44 18.50 -5.94
C ILE A 13 6.31 19.14 -7.04
N LEU A 14 7.61 19.27 -6.79
CA LEU A 14 8.56 19.70 -7.82
C LEU A 14 8.92 18.48 -8.68
N ALA A 15 8.66 18.57 -9.98
CA ALA A 15 9.17 17.63 -10.97
C ALA A 15 10.35 18.29 -11.71
N ARG A 16 11.54 17.68 -11.63
CA ARG A 16 12.77 18.23 -12.21
C ARG A 16 13.46 17.27 -13.16
N VAL A 17 14.31 17.81 -14.03
CA VAL A 17 15.19 17.03 -14.90
C VAL A 17 16.48 16.68 -14.14
N ASN A 18 17.02 15.49 -14.40
CA ASN A 18 18.34 15.06 -13.94
C ASN A 18 19.07 14.31 -15.07
N PHE A 19 20.39 14.12 -14.92
CA PHE A 19 21.21 13.42 -15.92
C PHE A 19 22.00 12.23 -15.35
N ASN A 20 21.58 11.70 -14.19
CA ASN A 20 22.30 10.64 -13.48
C ASN A 20 21.50 9.33 -13.37
N TYR A 21 20.19 9.41 -13.13
CA TYR A 21 19.33 8.25 -12.89
C TYR A 21 18.03 8.36 -13.70
N TYR A 22 17.42 7.20 -13.99
CA TYR A 22 16.24 7.08 -14.84
C TYR A 22 15.03 7.87 -14.32
N MET A 23 14.45 7.45 -13.19
CA MET A 23 13.37 8.12 -12.49
C MET A 23 13.55 7.86 -10.99
N PHE A 24 13.34 8.87 -10.15
CA PHE A 24 13.39 8.72 -8.69
C PHE A 24 12.68 9.85 -7.96
N ARG A 25 12.38 9.61 -6.68
CA ARG A 25 11.97 10.63 -5.71
C ARG A 25 13.10 11.00 -4.76
N ASP A 26 13.24 12.28 -4.45
CA ASP A 26 14.21 12.81 -3.47
C ASP A 26 13.56 13.79 -2.48
N ARG A 27 14.36 14.63 -1.81
CA ARG A 27 13.88 15.61 -0.83
C ARG A 27 13.02 16.71 -1.48
N ASP A 28 13.32 17.08 -2.72
CA ASP A 28 12.71 18.22 -3.38
C ASP A 28 11.47 17.82 -4.18
N GLY A 29 11.37 16.56 -4.61
CA GLY A 29 10.19 16.00 -5.23
C GLY A 29 10.52 14.77 -6.08
N VAL A 30 10.22 14.85 -7.37
CA VAL A 30 10.49 13.79 -8.36
C VAL A 30 11.46 14.26 -9.42
N ALA A 31 12.32 13.37 -9.89
CA ALA A 31 13.32 13.65 -10.90
C ALA A 31 13.27 12.64 -12.05
N TYR A 32 13.41 13.13 -13.28
CA TYR A 32 13.34 12.33 -14.51
C TYR A 32 14.58 12.54 -15.38
N PHE A 33 15.05 11.49 -16.03
CA PHE A 33 16.25 11.54 -16.87
C PHE A 33 16.05 12.45 -18.08
N GLY A 34 16.98 13.36 -18.33
CA GLY A 34 16.88 14.43 -19.33
C GLY A 34 17.13 13.99 -20.78
N ASN A 35 16.86 12.74 -21.14
CA ASN A 35 16.98 12.30 -22.53
C ASN A 35 15.63 12.42 -23.28
N LYS A 36 15.69 12.44 -24.62
CA LYS A 36 14.51 12.60 -25.49
C LYS A 36 13.42 11.56 -25.20
N GLY A 37 13.81 10.31 -24.92
CA GLY A 37 12.88 9.21 -24.64
C GLY A 37 12.10 9.42 -23.34
N THR A 38 12.80 9.66 -22.23
CA THR A 38 12.20 9.84 -20.90
C THR A 38 11.37 11.11 -20.84
N MET A 39 11.89 12.22 -21.38
CA MET A 39 11.14 13.48 -21.41
C MET A 39 9.87 13.35 -22.26
N ARG A 40 9.88 12.60 -23.36
CA ARG A 40 8.64 12.28 -24.10
C ARG A 40 7.63 11.50 -23.22
N MET A 41 8.08 10.59 -22.36
CA MET A 41 7.18 9.81 -21.50
C MET A 41 6.51 10.66 -20.42
N VAL A 42 7.20 11.66 -19.86
CA VAL A 42 6.69 12.41 -18.71
C VAL A 42 6.18 13.82 -19.03
N ALA A 43 6.59 14.40 -20.16
CA ALA A 43 6.20 15.77 -20.54
C ALA A 43 5.19 15.84 -21.70
N ASN A 44 4.85 14.70 -22.34
CA ASN A 44 3.79 14.65 -23.35
C ASN A 44 2.47 14.19 -22.71
N PRO A 45 1.42 15.04 -22.65
CA PRO A 45 0.13 14.69 -22.06
C PRO A 45 -0.54 13.45 -22.66
N ASP A 46 -0.39 13.22 -23.97
CA ASP A 46 -1.00 12.07 -24.65
C ASP A 46 -0.32 10.75 -24.32
N VAL A 47 0.93 10.82 -23.83
CA VAL A 47 1.78 9.67 -23.51
C VAL A 47 1.74 9.38 -22.01
N VAL A 48 1.91 10.40 -21.16
CA VAL A 48 2.05 10.24 -19.70
C VAL A 48 0.81 9.63 -19.03
N ILE A 49 -0.35 9.66 -19.69
CA ILE A 49 -1.59 9.10 -19.14
C ILE A 49 -1.83 7.63 -19.53
N LYS A 50 -0.93 6.99 -20.30
CA LYS A 50 -1.12 5.62 -20.81
C LYS A 50 0.02 4.69 -20.43
N GLY A 51 -0.29 3.42 -20.21
CA GLY A 51 0.68 2.32 -20.09
C GLY A 51 1.75 2.53 -19.01
N ASP A 52 2.97 2.14 -19.35
CA ASP A 52 4.16 2.28 -18.50
C ASP A 52 4.57 3.74 -18.22
N PRO A 53 4.47 4.70 -19.16
CA PRO A 53 4.69 6.12 -18.85
C PRO A 53 3.83 6.61 -17.68
N CYS A 54 2.55 6.24 -17.67
CA CYS A 54 1.65 6.57 -16.56
C CYS A 54 2.06 5.88 -15.26
N TRP A 55 2.51 4.64 -15.34
CA TRP A 55 3.04 3.94 -14.17
C TRP A 55 4.26 4.65 -13.59
N GLY A 56 5.30 4.90 -14.39
CA GLY A 56 6.52 5.55 -13.93
C GLY A 56 6.25 6.91 -13.29
N PHE A 57 5.45 7.75 -13.94
CA PHE A 57 5.09 9.06 -13.40
C PHE A 57 4.34 8.97 -12.06
N THR A 58 3.29 8.14 -12.00
CA THR A 58 2.44 8.03 -10.81
C THR A 58 3.11 7.29 -9.65
N HIS A 59 4.03 6.36 -9.93
CA HIS A 59 4.84 5.65 -8.94
C HIS A 59 5.76 6.59 -8.17
N GLU A 60 6.52 7.44 -8.88
CA GLU A 60 7.39 8.43 -8.25
C GLU A 60 6.60 9.48 -7.45
N ALA A 61 5.49 9.97 -8.02
CA ALA A 61 4.58 10.85 -7.29
C ALA A 61 4.00 10.15 -6.05
N GLY A 62 3.70 8.85 -6.15
CA GLY A 62 3.28 8.00 -5.04
C GLY A 62 4.32 7.97 -3.92
N HIS A 63 5.62 7.89 -4.23
CA HIS A 63 6.67 7.97 -3.20
C HIS A 63 6.72 9.30 -2.45
N VAL A 64 6.31 10.41 -3.07
CA VAL A 64 6.17 11.71 -2.39
C VAL A 64 4.97 11.69 -1.45
N LEU A 65 3.89 11.01 -1.83
CA LEU A 65 2.61 10.98 -1.10
C LEU A 65 2.51 9.89 -0.02
N GLN A 66 3.41 8.91 -0.03
CA GLN A 66 3.50 7.87 1.00
C GLN A 66 3.64 8.42 2.42
N MET A 67 2.88 7.86 3.35
CA MET A 67 2.98 8.20 4.77
C MET A 67 3.98 7.29 5.48
N ARG A 68 5.16 7.82 5.77
CA ARG A 68 6.25 7.09 6.42
C ARG A 68 6.34 7.47 7.91
N PRO A 69 6.30 6.51 8.85
CA PRO A 69 6.18 5.06 8.66
C PRO A 69 4.73 4.53 8.71
N GLN A 70 3.71 5.38 8.93
CA GLN A 70 2.36 4.92 9.28
C GLN A 70 1.74 3.92 8.29
N ILE A 71 1.80 4.17 6.98
CA ILE A 71 1.32 3.22 5.94
C ILE A 71 2.47 2.61 5.12
N THR A 72 3.70 2.92 5.51
CA THR A 72 4.93 2.54 4.81
C THR A 72 5.96 2.11 5.85
N TRP A 73 5.69 1.02 6.56
CA TRP A 73 6.71 0.33 7.36
C TRP A 73 7.68 -0.42 6.45
N GLY A 74 8.81 -0.88 7.01
CA GLY A 74 9.82 -1.61 6.25
C GLY A 74 9.26 -2.77 5.46
N GLY A 75 9.66 -2.85 4.19
CA GLY A 75 9.13 -3.80 3.21
C GLY A 75 8.02 -3.24 2.32
N LEU A 76 7.52 -2.04 2.61
CA LEU A 76 6.44 -1.39 1.86
C LEU A 76 6.85 -0.14 1.09
N THR A 77 8.12 0.24 1.06
CA THR A 77 8.55 1.44 0.32
C THR A 77 8.19 1.35 -1.16
N GLU A 78 8.35 0.18 -1.79
CA GLU A 78 7.96 -0.08 -3.19
C GLU A 78 6.53 -0.61 -3.37
N VAL A 79 5.76 -0.70 -2.27
CA VAL A 79 4.41 -1.28 -2.28
C VAL A 79 3.37 -0.18 -2.09
N SER A 80 3.45 0.56 -0.99
CA SER A 80 2.40 1.51 -0.59
C SER A 80 2.29 2.72 -1.52
N CYS A 81 3.33 3.07 -2.28
CA CYS A 81 3.29 4.11 -3.31
C CYS A 81 2.32 3.71 -4.43
N ASN A 82 2.22 2.42 -4.71
CA ASN A 82 1.38 1.89 -5.77
C ASN A 82 -0.11 1.95 -5.45
N ILE A 83 -0.52 2.23 -4.21
CA ILE A 83 -1.92 2.58 -3.91
C ILE A 83 -2.32 3.83 -4.71
N PHE A 84 -1.43 4.83 -4.76
CA PHE A 84 -1.65 6.05 -5.54
C PHE A 84 -1.54 5.79 -7.06
N SER A 85 -0.58 4.97 -7.48
CA SER A 85 -0.40 4.60 -8.89
C SER A 85 -1.62 3.86 -9.43
N MET A 86 -2.11 2.85 -8.70
CA MET A 86 -3.28 2.07 -9.08
C MET A 86 -4.52 2.96 -9.19
N TYR A 87 -4.78 3.81 -8.19
CA TYR A 87 -5.89 4.75 -8.22
C TYR A 87 -5.84 5.71 -9.41
N THR A 88 -4.70 6.37 -9.60
CA THR A 88 -4.54 7.39 -10.64
C THR A 88 -4.62 6.78 -12.03
N ARG A 89 -3.96 5.64 -12.27
CA ARG A 89 -4.01 4.94 -13.55
C ARG A 89 -5.41 4.46 -13.90
N GLY A 90 -6.14 3.90 -12.93
CA GLY A 90 -7.52 3.49 -13.12
C GLY A 90 -8.42 4.66 -13.52
N LYS A 91 -8.25 5.83 -12.89
CA LYS A 91 -8.95 7.06 -13.28
C LYS A 91 -8.58 7.56 -14.68
N MET A 92 -7.37 7.28 -15.16
CA MET A 92 -6.93 7.56 -16.53
C MET A 92 -7.36 6.49 -17.55
N GLY A 93 -8.19 5.51 -17.15
CA GLY A 93 -8.71 4.47 -18.03
C GLY A 93 -7.71 3.35 -18.37
N ASN A 94 -6.63 3.21 -17.60
CA ASN A 94 -5.66 2.14 -17.83
C ASN A 94 -6.11 0.83 -17.16
N GLU A 95 -5.73 -0.30 -17.77
CA GLU A 95 -5.87 -1.61 -17.15
C GLU A 95 -5.07 -1.70 -15.85
N SER A 96 -5.64 -2.39 -14.86
CA SER A 96 -5.01 -2.75 -13.58
C SER A 96 -3.70 -3.50 -13.79
N ARG A 97 -2.63 -3.04 -13.14
CA ARG A 97 -1.32 -3.71 -13.20
C ARG A 97 -1.39 -5.11 -12.58
N LEU A 98 -2.11 -5.24 -11.47
CA LEU A 98 -2.31 -6.52 -10.77
C LEU A 98 -3.05 -7.53 -11.65
N LYS A 99 -4.07 -7.08 -12.38
CA LYS A 99 -4.80 -7.91 -13.35
C LYS A 99 -3.91 -8.34 -14.51
N ALA A 100 -3.28 -7.38 -15.20
CA ALA A 100 -2.43 -7.65 -16.36
C ALA A 100 -1.29 -8.62 -16.05
N GLN A 101 -0.75 -8.57 -14.84
CA GLN A 101 0.36 -9.41 -14.39
C GLN A 101 -0.09 -10.68 -13.63
N LYS A 102 -1.41 -10.91 -13.49
CA LYS A 102 -2.00 -12.04 -12.75
C LYS A 102 -1.54 -12.12 -11.29
N ASN A 103 -1.35 -10.98 -10.64
CA ASN A 103 -0.86 -10.93 -9.27
C ASN A 103 -1.87 -11.44 -8.25
N TYR A 104 -3.18 -11.40 -8.52
CA TYR A 104 -4.17 -11.97 -7.60
C TYR A 104 -3.94 -13.48 -7.38
N ASP A 105 -3.84 -14.25 -8.47
CA ASP A 105 -3.52 -15.68 -8.43
C ASP A 105 -2.14 -15.94 -7.81
N LYS A 106 -1.11 -15.21 -8.27
CA LYS A 106 0.25 -15.38 -7.77
C LYS A 106 0.35 -15.08 -6.28
N ALA A 107 -0.31 -14.02 -5.80
CA ALA A 107 -0.32 -13.66 -4.39
C ALA A 107 -1.04 -14.71 -3.55
N ARG A 108 -2.21 -15.20 -3.98
CA ARG A 108 -2.91 -16.29 -3.27
C ARG A 108 -2.03 -17.53 -3.17
N LYS A 109 -1.45 -17.97 -4.28
CA LYS A 109 -0.53 -19.12 -4.32
C LYS A 109 0.71 -18.93 -3.46
N ASN A 110 1.34 -17.76 -3.54
CA ASN A 110 2.65 -17.56 -2.91
C ASN A 110 2.53 -17.16 -1.44
N ILE A 111 1.43 -16.54 -1.01
CA ILE A 111 1.24 -16.02 0.35
C ILE A 111 0.23 -16.87 1.12
N ILE A 112 -1.02 -16.95 0.66
CA ILE A 112 -2.09 -17.66 1.38
C ILE A 112 -1.83 -19.17 1.42
N GLU A 113 -1.48 -19.77 0.29
CA GLU A 113 -1.25 -21.21 0.14
C GLU A 113 0.17 -21.64 0.56
N SER A 114 0.98 -20.70 1.04
CA SER A 114 2.38 -20.96 1.40
C SER A 114 2.52 -22.03 2.48
N LYS A 115 3.46 -22.95 2.27
CA LYS A 115 3.86 -23.99 3.23
C LYS A 115 5.40 -24.03 3.28
N PRO A 116 6.04 -23.70 4.41
CA PRO A 116 5.44 -23.21 5.67
C PRO A 116 4.72 -21.86 5.49
N LYS A 117 3.79 -21.55 6.41
CA LYS A 117 3.14 -20.23 6.44
C LYS A 117 4.20 -19.13 6.55
N LYS A 118 3.97 -18.01 5.86
CA LYS A 118 4.86 -16.85 5.85
C LYS A 118 4.09 -15.54 6.05
N SER A 119 4.78 -14.48 6.43
CA SER A 119 4.26 -13.11 6.31
C SER A 119 4.21 -12.68 4.84
N TYR A 120 3.19 -11.91 4.42
CA TYR A 120 3.19 -11.31 3.07
C TYR A 120 4.45 -10.49 2.78
N LEU A 121 5.08 -9.90 3.80
CA LEU A 121 6.34 -9.15 3.65
C LEU A 121 7.50 -10.01 3.15
N GLN A 122 7.42 -11.34 3.32
CA GLN A 122 8.42 -12.29 2.85
C GLN A 122 8.20 -12.70 1.38
N ASP A 123 7.11 -12.27 0.72
CA ASP A 123 6.97 -12.49 -0.72
C ASP A 123 7.95 -11.62 -1.50
N SER A 124 8.66 -12.13 -2.50
CA SER A 124 9.66 -11.34 -3.22
C SER A 124 9.05 -10.32 -4.19
N ASP A 125 7.79 -10.53 -4.62
CA ASP A 125 7.12 -9.66 -5.59
C ASP A 125 6.33 -8.56 -4.86
N VAL A 126 6.75 -7.31 -5.04
CA VAL A 126 6.09 -6.13 -4.46
C VAL A 126 4.64 -5.98 -4.90
N PHE A 127 4.28 -6.49 -6.09
CA PHE A 127 2.91 -6.48 -6.59
C PHE A 127 2.03 -7.52 -5.91
N ASN A 128 2.58 -8.69 -5.56
CA ASN A 128 1.85 -9.65 -4.72
C ASN A 128 1.56 -9.06 -3.34
N ARG A 129 2.54 -8.34 -2.75
CA ARG A 129 2.35 -7.63 -1.48
C ARG A 129 1.30 -6.52 -1.56
N LEU A 130 1.12 -5.91 -2.73
CA LEU A 130 0.12 -4.85 -2.95
C LEU A 130 -1.32 -5.39 -2.99
N VAL A 131 -1.52 -6.64 -3.40
CA VAL A 131 -2.85 -7.26 -3.56
C VAL A 131 -3.77 -7.04 -2.35
N PRO A 132 -3.41 -7.39 -1.10
CA PRO A 132 -4.29 -7.18 0.04
C PRO A 132 -4.70 -5.72 0.23
N PHE A 133 -3.78 -4.78 -0.01
CA PHE A 133 -4.10 -3.36 0.08
C PHE A 133 -5.11 -2.94 -0.99
N TRP A 134 -4.93 -3.39 -2.23
CA TRP A 134 -5.85 -3.05 -3.31
C TRP A 134 -7.21 -3.75 -3.16
N GLN A 135 -7.26 -4.97 -2.64
CA GLN A 135 -8.52 -5.67 -2.34
C GLN A 135 -9.39 -4.92 -1.33
N LEU A 136 -8.79 -4.30 -0.30
CA LEU A 136 -9.52 -3.42 0.61
C LEU A 136 -10.14 -2.23 -0.16
N HIS A 137 -9.39 -1.59 -1.06
CA HIS A 137 -9.92 -0.51 -1.89
C HIS A 137 -11.12 -1.00 -2.73
N LEU A 138 -10.98 -2.13 -3.42
CA LEU A 138 -12.02 -2.67 -4.28
C LEU A 138 -13.28 -3.04 -3.48
N TYR A 139 -13.12 -3.76 -2.37
CA TYR A 139 -14.22 -4.16 -1.51
C TYR A 139 -15.01 -2.96 -1.02
N PHE A 140 -14.34 -2.01 -0.35
CA PHE A 140 -15.03 -0.88 0.25
C PHE A 140 -15.59 0.07 -0.81
N SER A 141 -14.92 0.25 -1.95
CA SER A 141 -15.47 1.06 -3.05
C SER A 141 -16.74 0.44 -3.64
N ARG A 142 -16.78 -0.88 -3.81
CA ARG A 142 -17.98 -1.62 -4.28
C ARG A 142 -19.12 -1.60 -3.27
N ASN A 143 -18.81 -1.44 -1.98
CA ASN A 143 -19.77 -1.39 -0.89
C ASN A 143 -20.03 0.05 -0.38
N GLY A 144 -20.02 1.03 -1.29
CA GLY A 144 -20.46 2.40 -0.99
C GLY A 144 -19.50 3.26 -0.16
N LYS A 145 -18.25 2.81 0.05
CA LYS A 145 -17.20 3.53 0.77
C LYS A 145 -15.99 3.82 -0.14
N PRO A 146 -16.14 4.58 -1.24
CA PRO A 146 -15.06 4.87 -2.20
C PRO A 146 -13.89 5.66 -1.58
N ASP A 147 -14.14 6.35 -0.47
CA ASP A 147 -13.15 7.11 0.28
C ASP A 147 -12.44 6.30 1.38
N PHE A 148 -12.57 4.97 1.42
CA PHE A 148 -11.98 4.13 2.48
C PHE A 148 -10.53 4.48 2.80
N TYR A 149 -9.65 4.52 1.79
CA TYR A 149 -8.24 4.90 2.02
C TYR A 149 -8.05 6.37 2.39
N ALA A 150 -8.93 7.27 1.96
CA ALA A 150 -8.89 8.66 2.39
C ALA A 150 -9.05 8.75 3.91
N ASP A 151 -9.97 7.95 4.46
CA ASP A 151 -10.35 7.95 5.87
C ASP A 151 -9.33 7.18 6.73
N VAL A 152 -8.83 6.03 6.23
CA VAL A 152 -7.72 5.29 6.87
C VAL A 152 -6.48 6.17 6.98
N MET A 153 -6.06 6.81 5.89
CA MET A 153 -4.89 7.68 5.90
C MET A 153 -5.09 8.91 6.79
N GLU A 154 -6.32 9.40 6.92
CA GLU A 154 -6.61 10.51 7.84
C GLU A 154 -6.52 10.09 9.30
N LYS A 155 -7.11 8.95 9.68
CA LYS A 155 -6.98 8.40 11.03
C LYS A 155 -5.50 8.14 11.38
N MET A 156 -4.72 7.65 10.42
CA MET A 156 -3.27 7.47 10.57
C MET A 156 -2.48 8.78 10.73
N ARG A 157 -2.82 9.85 9.99
CA ARG A 157 -2.14 11.15 10.10
C ARG A 157 -2.36 11.83 11.45
N ASN A 158 -3.54 11.64 12.04
CA ASN A 158 -3.92 12.30 13.29
C ASN A 158 -3.50 11.49 14.54
N ARG A 159 -2.49 10.62 14.41
CA ARG A 159 -1.90 9.88 15.54
C ARG A 159 -0.38 9.71 15.36
N PRO A 160 0.36 9.53 16.47
CA PRO A 160 1.76 9.12 16.40
C PRO A 160 1.90 7.80 15.66
N ASP A 161 3.03 7.62 14.96
CA ASP A 161 3.41 6.30 14.47
C ASP A 161 3.57 5.31 15.63
N ALA A 162 3.19 4.06 15.40
CA ALA A 162 3.25 3.01 16.41
C ALA A 162 4.67 2.45 16.60
N GLY A 163 5.59 2.76 15.68
CA GLY A 163 6.99 2.38 15.75
C GLY A 163 7.80 2.81 14.54
N ARG A 164 9.12 2.84 14.71
CA ARG A 164 10.12 3.14 13.68
C ARG A 164 11.19 2.08 13.69
N GLY A 165 12.09 2.09 12.71
CA GLY A 165 13.16 1.12 12.72
C GLY A 165 12.60 -0.31 12.57
N ASP A 166 13.12 -1.23 13.37
CA ASP A 166 12.60 -2.60 13.46
C ASP A 166 11.24 -2.67 14.18
N ASP A 167 10.91 -1.69 15.02
CA ASP A 167 9.59 -1.56 15.64
C ASP A 167 8.51 -1.08 14.66
N SER A 168 8.85 -0.72 13.42
CA SER A 168 7.86 -0.23 12.45
C SER A 168 6.77 -1.25 12.12
N ILE A 169 7.00 -2.54 12.41
CA ILE A 169 5.98 -3.60 12.30
C ILE A 169 4.74 -3.30 13.15
N ARG A 170 4.86 -2.51 14.22
CA ARG A 170 3.71 -2.07 15.04
C ARG A 170 2.71 -1.24 14.24
N ASN A 171 3.15 -0.51 13.21
CA ASN A 171 2.24 0.24 12.34
C ASN A 171 1.32 -0.68 11.53
N GLN A 172 1.73 -1.93 11.27
CA GLN A 172 0.89 -2.93 10.62
C GLN A 172 -0.36 -3.25 11.45
N PHE A 173 -0.19 -3.47 12.76
CA PHE A 173 -1.31 -3.76 13.65
C PHE A 173 -2.23 -2.55 13.81
N GLN A 174 -1.64 -1.35 13.93
CA GLN A 174 -2.41 -0.10 13.94
C GLN A 174 -3.19 0.10 12.62
N PHE A 175 -2.60 -0.25 11.48
CA PHE A 175 -3.28 -0.22 10.18
C PHE A 175 -4.48 -1.16 10.15
N ILE A 176 -4.33 -2.40 10.64
CA ILE A 176 -5.42 -3.37 10.70
C ILE A 176 -6.58 -2.85 11.55
N GLU A 177 -6.32 -2.36 12.76
CA GLU A 177 -7.33 -1.79 13.65
C GLU A 177 -8.06 -0.61 12.99
N ILE A 178 -7.32 0.30 12.36
CA ILE A 178 -7.90 1.46 11.65
C ILE A 178 -8.72 1.02 10.45
N CYS A 179 -8.29 0.01 9.70
CA CYS A 179 -9.07 -0.54 8.60
C CYS A 179 -10.39 -1.12 9.09
N CYS A 180 -10.40 -1.85 10.21
CA CYS A 180 -11.63 -2.38 10.81
C CYS A 180 -12.56 -1.25 11.27
N ASP A 181 -12.00 -0.26 11.96
CA ASP A 181 -12.72 0.90 12.48
C ASP A 181 -13.28 1.81 11.34
N VAL A 182 -12.52 2.11 10.29
CA VAL A 182 -13.05 2.86 9.13
C VAL A 182 -14.07 2.03 8.35
N GLY A 183 -13.81 0.73 8.20
CA GLY A 183 -14.68 -0.20 7.51
C GLY A 183 -15.99 -0.47 8.26
N GLN A 184 -15.99 -0.31 9.60
CA GLN A 184 -17.00 -0.83 10.52
C GLN A 184 -17.23 -2.33 10.26
N LEU A 185 -16.14 -3.07 10.12
CA LEU A 185 -16.13 -4.48 9.70
C LEU A 185 -14.93 -5.19 10.32
N ASP A 186 -15.15 -6.40 10.84
CA ASP A 186 -14.07 -7.26 11.29
C ASP A 186 -13.33 -7.84 10.07
N LEU A 187 -12.09 -7.38 9.86
CA LEU A 187 -11.20 -7.82 8.78
C LEU A 187 -10.15 -8.82 9.27
N THR A 188 -10.25 -9.35 10.49
CA THR A 188 -9.23 -10.22 11.08
C THR A 188 -8.94 -11.45 10.21
N ASP A 189 -9.96 -12.13 9.70
CA ASP A 189 -9.78 -13.30 8.83
C ASP A 189 -9.09 -12.95 7.51
N PHE A 190 -9.41 -11.78 6.93
CA PHE A 190 -8.79 -11.28 5.71
C PHE A 190 -7.29 -11.05 5.93
N PHE A 191 -6.93 -10.35 7.00
CA PHE A 191 -5.53 -10.07 7.33
C PHE A 191 -4.77 -11.33 7.76
N ASP A 192 -5.44 -12.28 8.43
CA ASP A 192 -4.85 -13.57 8.82
C ASP A 192 -4.46 -14.40 7.60
N LYS A 193 -5.38 -14.54 6.62
CA LYS A 193 -5.13 -15.25 5.37
C LYS A 193 -3.95 -14.66 4.60
N TRP A 194 -3.84 -13.34 4.56
CA TRP A 194 -2.73 -12.64 3.92
C TRP A 194 -1.44 -12.63 4.77
N GLY A 195 -1.40 -13.28 5.92
CA GLY A 195 -0.18 -13.42 6.71
C GLY A 195 0.23 -12.16 7.50
N PHE A 196 -0.67 -11.20 7.71
CA PHE A 196 -0.42 -10.04 8.57
C PHE A 196 -0.31 -10.44 10.05
N PHE A 197 -0.89 -11.57 10.43
CA PHE A 197 -0.81 -12.13 11.79
C PHE A 197 0.21 -13.29 11.89
N TYR A 198 1.17 -13.37 10.97
CA TYR A 198 2.28 -14.31 11.08
C TYR A 198 3.04 -14.12 12.40
N VAL A 199 3.32 -15.19 13.14
CA VAL A 199 4.13 -15.18 14.37
C VAL A 199 5.48 -15.81 14.07
N GLY A 200 6.56 -15.07 14.36
CA GLY A 200 7.91 -15.50 14.08
C GLY A 200 8.87 -14.34 13.84
N GLU A 201 10.09 -14.68 13.44
CA GLU A 201 11.17 -13.73 13.16
C GLU A 201 11.59 -13.84 11.69
N PHE A 202 11.80 -12.70 11.04
CA PHE A 202 12.22 -12.63 9.64
C PHE A 202 12.90 -11.31 9.32
N GLU A 203 13.73 -11.31 8.28
CA GLU A 203 14.34 -10.10 7.75
C GLU A 203 13.65 -9.63 6.47
N VAL A 204 13.59 -8.32 6.27
CA VAL A 204 13.12 -7.71 5.03
C VAL A 204 14.11 -6.63 4.58
N LYS A 205 14.60 -6.73 3.35
CA LYS A 205 15.44 -5.70 2.74
C LYS A 205 14.57 -4.66 2.04
N ASP A 206 14.66 -3.43 2.49
CA ASP A 206 13.92 -2.28 1.96
C ASP A 206 14.71 -0.98 2.20
N TYR A 207 15.65 -0.66 1.30
CA TYR A 207 16.65 0.41 1.44
C TYR A 207 17.59 0.32 2.66
N ARG A 208 17.33 -0.63 3.56
CA ARG A 208 18.13 -1.15 4.68
C ARG A 208 17.55 -2.51 5.07
N THR A 209 18.21 -3.23 5.98
CA THR A 209 17.64 -4.47 6.54
C THR A 209 16.78 -4.13 7.75
N TYR A 210 15.53 -4.60 7.74
CA TYR A 210 14.64 -4.61 8.89
C TYR A 210 14.62 -6.02 9.49
N ARG A 211 14.65 -6.12 10.81
CA ARG A 211 14.57 -7.39 11.53
C ARG A 211 13.27 -7.43 12.33
N TYR A 212 12.28 -8.15 11.84
CA TYR A 212 10.98 -8.21 12.48
C TYR A 212 10.84 -9.43 13.38
N LYS A 213 10.26 -9.18 14.54
CA LYS A 213 9.79 -10.18 15.49
C LYS A 213 8.32 -9.91 15.76
N ILE A 214 7.46 -10.77 15.24
CA ILE A 214 6.03 -10.73 15.53
C ILE A 214 5.73 -11.79 16.59
N THR A 215 5.25 -11.35 17.74
CA THR A 215 4.92 -12.24 18.86
C THR A 215 3.43 -12.58 18.87
N GLN A 216 3.08 -13.72 19.46
CA GLN A 216 1.68 -14.11 19.67
C GLN A 216 0.91 -13.03 20.43
N LYS A 217 1.52 -12.41 21.44
CA LYS A 217 0.92 -11.31 22.20
C LYS A 217 0.50 -10.13 21.31
N MET A 218 1.31 -9.72 20.33
CA MET A 218 0.95 -8.63 19.42
C MET A 218 -0.27 -8.97 18.57
N VAL A 219 -0.35 -10.21 18.11
CA VAL A 219 -1.50 -10.73 17.34
C VAL A 219 -2.75 -10.75 18.22
N ASP A 220 -2.65 -11.30 19.42
CA ASP A 220 -3.77 -11.44 20.36
C ASP A 220 -4.28 -10.09 20.84
N ASP A 221 -3.39 -9.15 21.15
CA ASP A 221 -3.76 -7.79 21.57
C ASP A 221 -4.55 -7.09 20.45
N CYS A 222 -4.10 -7.20 19.19
CA CYS A 222 -4.79 -6.61 18.04
C CYS A 222 -6.15 -7.28 17.79
N LYS A 223 -6.22 -8.61 17.75
CA LYS A 223 -7.49 -9.33 17.55
C LYS A 223 -8.48 -9.05 18.69
N SER A 224 -8.00 -8.97 19.94
CA SER A 224 -8.84 -8.63 21.10
C SER A 224 -9.34 -7.19 21.05
N SER A 225 -8.51 -6.25 20.62
CA SER A 225 -8.88 -4.84 20.40
C SER A 225 -10.02 -4.72 19.39
N ILE A 226 -9.92 -5.44 18.26
CA ILE A 226 -10.96 -5.47 17.23
C ILE A 226 -12.25 -6.13 17.76
N ALA A 227 -12.14 -7.29 18.41
CA ALA A 227 -13.30 -8.03 18.93
C ALA A 227 -14.14 -7.21 19.93
N LYS A 228 -13.51 -6.37 20.76
CA LYS A 228 -14.20 -5.48 21.72
C LYS A 228 -15.18 -4.49 21.06
N ASN A 229 -15.00 -4.18 19.78
CA ASN A 229 -15.89 -3.27 19.06
C ASN A 229 -17.15 -3.96 18.52
N GLY A 230 -17.20 -5.30 18.52
CA GLY A 230 -18.38 -6.05 18.07
C GLY A 230 -18.69 -5.90 16.58
N TYR A 231 -17.69 -5.63 15.73
CA TYR A 231 -17.89 -5.55 14.29
C TYR A 231 -18.30 -6.90 13.70
N GLU A 232 -19.22 -6.88 12.74
CA GLU A 232 -19.57 -8.07 11.99
C GLU A 232 -18.44 -8.46 11.01
N LYS A 233 -18.35 -9.74 10.68
CA LYS A 233 -17.48 -10.24 9.61
C LYS A 233 -18.19 -10.14 8.26
N SER A 234 -17.41 -9.96 7.20
CA SER A 234 -17.97 -10.01 5.84
C SER A 234 -18.42 -11.43 5.51
N ALA A 235 -19.62 -11.56 4.93
CA ALA A 235 -20.09 -12.81 4.34
C ALA A 235 -19.28 -13.22 3.10
N ALA A 236 -18.70 -12.25 2.38
CA ALA A 236 -17.84 -12.50 1.23
C ALA A 236 -16.38 -12.66 1.64
N ASP A 237 -15.66 -13.56 0.95
CA ASP A 237 -14.21 -13.69 1.10
C ASP A 237 -13.48 -12.60 0.31
N LEU A 238 -13.00 -11.57 1.01
CA LEU A 238 -12.29 -10.45 0.41
C LEU A 238 -11.00 -10.86 -0.32
N THR A 239 -10.42 -12.02 0.01
CA THR A 239 -9.18 -12.50 -0.63
C THR A 239 -9.38 -12.95 -2.08
N LEU A 240 -10.64 -13.13 -2.51
CA LEU A 240 -11.02 -13.50 -3.88
C LEU A 240 -11.40 -12.29 -4.75
N ILE A 241 -11.34 -11.07 -4.21
CA ILE A 241 -11.72 -9.87 -4.94
C ILE A 241 -10.63 -9.48 -5.95
N GLU A 242 -11.07 -9.20 -7.17
CA GLU A 242 -10.23 -8.74 -8.29
C GLU A 242 -10.96 -7.64 -9.07
N ASP A 243 -10.21 -6.84 -9.85
CA ASP A 243 -10.70 -5.77 -10.73
C ASP A 243 -10.75 -6.14 -12.21
#